data_AF-A0A3G7TJN3-F1
#
_entry.id   AF-A0A3G7TJN3-F1
#
_cell.length_a   1.000
_cell.length_b   1.000
_cell.length_c   1.000
_cell.angle_alpha   90.00
_cell.angle_beta   90.00
_cell.angle_gamma   90.00
#
_symmetry.space_group_name_H-M   'P 1'
#
loop_
_entity.id
_entity.type
_entity.pdbx_description
1 polymer ?
#
loop_
_entity_poly.entity_id
_entity_poly.type
_entity_poly.pdbx_seq_one_letter_code
_entity_poly.pdbx_strand_id
1 'polypeptide(L)'
;MEVKVLSSIKEYQPGPQIPQSIWMTLGLPSRGAMLHDVVREGLPFKFLERIASALQMQRGDISKAICVSPTTMARRAKAGRFNTIESDRFVALIAVFENALTLFEDDVAAATEWMATPVRGLGSKRPLDMMRTRVETEAVIDLIGRLDRTVLV
;
A
#
# COMPACT_ATOMS: atom_id res chain seq x y z
N MET A 1 -39.02 -19.94 7.27
CA MET A 1 -38.53 -18.85 8.16
C MET A 1 -37.44 -18.15 7.37
N GLU A 2 -37.85 -17.14 6.62
CA GLU A 2 -37.13 -16.65 5.45
C GLU A 2 -36.07 -15.59 5.78
N VAL A 3 -35.01 -15.71 5.00
CA VAL A 3 -33.82 -14.86 4.89
C VAL A 3 -34.24 -13.42 4.60
N LYS A 4 -34.36 -12.58 5.64
CA LYS A 4 -34.79 -11.17 5.49
C LYS A 4 -33.82 -10.17 6.12
N VAL A 5 -32.51 -10.46 6.06
CA VAL A 5 -31.46 -9.57 6.61
C VAL A 5 -30.47 -9.11 5.53
N LEU A 6 -30.36 -9.79 4.39
CA LEU A 6 -29.40 -9.43 3.33
C LEU A 6 -29.92 -8.42 2.29
N SER A 7 -31.23 -8.13 2.26
CA SER A 7 -31.85 -7.30 1.22
C SER A 7 -31.68 -5.78 1.40
N SER A 8 -30.94 -5.33 2.41
CA SER A 8 -30.75 -3.89 2.71
C SER A 8 -29.30 -3.40 2.65
N ILE A 9 -28.36 -4.23 2.20
CA ILE A 9 -27.05 -3.72 1.80
C ILE A 9 -27.25 -3.01 0.46
N LYS A 10 -27.41 -1.68 0.49
CA LYS A 10 -27.22 -0.89 -0.72
C LYS A 10 -25.84 -1.23 -1.25
N GLU A 11 -25.75 -1.66 -2.51
CA GLU A 11 -24.45 -1.79 -3.18
C GLU A 11 -23.70 -0.48 -2.95
N TYR A 12 -22.54 -0.59 -2.30
CA TYR A 12 -21.62 0.53 -2.18
C TYR A 12 -21.20 0.90 -3.61
N GLN A 13 -21.77 1.98 -4.11
CA GLN A 13 -21.34 2.63 -5.33
C GLN A 13 -20.23 3.59 -4.90
N PRO A 14 -18.93 3.24 -5.05
CA PRO A 14 -17.88 4.21 -4.81
C PRO A 14 -18.16 5.43 -5.69
N GLY A 15 -18.15 6.62 -5.08
CA GLY A 15 -18.30 7.86 -5.83
C GLY A 15 -17.25 7.96 -6.94
N PRO A 16 -17.55 8.61 -8.07
CA PRO A 16 -16.56 8.89 -9.09
C PRO A 16 -15.61 9.99 -8.59
N GLN A 17 -14.54 9.57 -7.93
CA GLN A 17 -13.33 10.37 -7.80
C GLN A 17 -12.18 9.45 -8.17
N ILE A 18 -11.76 9.49 -9.44
CA ILE A 18 -10.42 9.08 -9.82
C ILE A 18 -9.63 10.37 -10.03
N PRO A 19 -9.12 11.05 -8.98
CA PRO A 19 -7.83 11.72 -9.10
C PRO A 19 -6.84 10.69 -9.67
N GLN A 20 -5.80 11.08 -10.38
CA GLN A 20 -4.80 10.14 -10.93
C GLN A 20 -4.21 9.24 -9.83
N SER A 21 -4.88 8.12 -9.57
CA SER A 21 -4.58 7.25 -8.44
C SER A 21 -3.27 6.53 -8.72
N ILE A 22 -2.45 6.36 -7.69
CA ILE A 22 -1.17 5.65 -7.78
C ILE A 22 -1.32 4.24 -8.38
N TRP A 23 -2.48 3.60 -8.20
CA TRP A 23 -2.82 2.32 -8.82
C TRP A 23 -2.82 2.39 -10.35
N MET A 24 -3.36 3.49 -10.91
CA MET A 24 -3.38 3.71 -12.36
C MET A 24 -1.96 3.93 -12.91
N THR A 25 -1.14 4.73 -12.22
CA THR A 25 0.28 4.95 -12.56
C THR A 25 1.07 3.63 -12.56
N LEU A 26 0.79 2.77 -11.59
CA LEU A 26 1.38 1.44 -11.49
C LEU A 26 0.74 0.42 -12.44
N GLY A 27 -0.36 0.75 -13.13
CA GLY A 27 -1.10 -0.16 -13.98
C GLY A 27 -1.61 -1.39 -13.21
N LEU A 28 -2.04 -1.19 -11.97
CA LEU A 28 -2.63 -2.20 -11.11
C LEU A 28 -4.10 -1.88 -10.86
N PRO A 29 -4.98 -2.89 -10.78
CA PRO A 29 -6.32 -2.69 -10.25
C PRO A 29 -6.23 -2.27 -8.77
N SER A 30 -7.03 -1.30 -8.34
CA SER A 30 -7.00 -0.81 -6.95
C SER A 30 -7.72 -1.74 -5.96
N ARG A 31 -8.60 -2.63 -6.44
CA ARG A 31 -9.38 -3.58 -5.63
C ARG A 31 -10.04 -4.67 -6.47
N GLY A 32 -10.67 -5.63 -5.80
CA GLY A 32 -11.56 -6.62 -6.42
C GLY A 32 -10.83 -7.84 -6.99
N ALA A 33 -11.58 -8.70 -7.68
CA ALA A 33 -11.11 -10.00 -8.15
C ALA A 33 -9.85 -9.91 -9.02
N MET A 34 -9.75 -8.91 -9.89
CA MET A 34 -8.56 -8.70 -10.73
C MET A 34 -7.30 -8.47 -9.90
N LEU A 35 -7.38 -7.70 -8.81
CA LEU A 35 -6.25 -7.50 -7.91
C LEU A 35 -5.87 -8.80 -7.20
N HIS A 36 -6.86 -9.56 -6.74
CA HIS A 36 -6.61 -10.86 -6.11
C HIS A 36 -5.88 -11.81 -7.07
N ASP A 37 -6.25 -11.83 -8.34
CA ASP A 37 -5.64 -12.68 -9.36
C ASP A 37 -4.21 -12.24 -9.67
N VAL A 38 -3.97 -10.94 -9.83
CA VAL A 38 -2.61 -10.38 -10.02
C VAL A 38 -1.70 -10.70 -8.84
N VAL A 39 -2.20 -10.60 -7.60
CA VAL A 39 -1.44 -10.97 -6.40
C VAL A 39 -1.19 -12.47 -6.34
N ARG A 40 -2.18 -13.31 -6.65
CA ARG A 40 -2.03 -14.77 -6.69
C ARG A 40 -0.99 -15.22 -7.72
N GLU A 41 -1.02 -14.65 -8.92
CA GLU A 41 -0.03 -14.88 -9.97
C GLU A 41 1.37 -14.35 -9.57
N GLY A 42 1.40 -13.35 -8.69
CA GLY A 42 2.59 -12.69 -8.16
C GLY A 42 3.10 -11.60 -9.11
N LEU A 43 3.49 -10.44 -8.60
CA LEU A 43 3.86 -9.29 -9.43
C LEU A 43 5.12 -9.58 -10.27
N PRO A 44 5.18 -9.15 -11.54
CA PRO A 44 6.41 -9.17 -12.32
C PRO A 44 7.53 -8.39 -11.61
N PHE A 45 8.76 -8.89 -11.64
CA PHE A 45 9.89 -8.29 -10.92
C PHE A 45 10.10 -6.80 -11.25
N LYS A 46 9.85 -6.41 -12.51
CA LYS A 46 9.90 -5.01 -12.97
C LYS A 46 9.02 -4.04 -12.17
N PHE A 47 8.01 -4.54 -11.44
CA PHE A 47 7.22 -3.72 -10.54
C PHE A 47 8.03 -3.12 -9.40
N LEU A 48 9.15 -3.73 -8.99
CA LEU A 48 10.02 -3.14 -7.98
C LEU A 48 10.48 -1.73 -8.39
N GLU A 49 10.96 -1.57 -9.62
CA GLU A 49 11.41 -0.27 -10.12
C GLU A 49 10.25 0.71 -10.31
N ARG A 50 9.12 0.23 -10.83
CA ARG A 50 7.93 1.07 -11.02
C ARG A 50 7.40 1.62 -9.70
N ILE A 51 7.33 0.78 -8.67
CA ILE A 51 6.92 1.15 -7.32
C ILE A 51 7.95 2.09 -6.69
N ALA A 52 9.24 1.78 -6.82
CA ALA A 52 10.32 2.67 -6.35
C ALA A 52 10.23 4.08 -6.95
N SER A 53 10.02 4.18 -8.26
CA SER A 53 9.84 5.46 -8.94
C SER A 53 8.56 6.18 -8.50
N ALA A 54 7.43 5.48 -8.41
CA ALA A 54 6.15 6.08 -8.04
C ALA A 54 6.15 6.61 -6.59
N LEU A 55 6.81 5.89 -5.67
CA LEU A 55 6.92 6.26 -4.26
C LEU A 55 8.14 7.14 -3.98
N GLN A 56 8.97 7.47 -4.98
CA GLN A 56 10.25 8.16 -4.81
C GLN A 56 11.15 7.53 -3.71
N MET A 57 11.06 6.22 -3.52
CA MET A 57 11.79 5.48 -2.49
C MET A 57 12.91 4.62 -3.09
N GLN A 58 13.97 4.44 -2.32
CA GLN A 58 15.06 3.53 -2.70
C GLN A 58 14.58 2.07 -2.66
N ARG A 59 15.01 1.27 -3.66
CA ARG A 59 14.71 -0.17 -3.74
C ARG A 59 15.05 -0.92 -2.47
N GLY A 60 16.14 -0.54 -1.81
CA GLY A 60 16.59 -1.16 -0.56
C GLY A 60 15.58 -0.98 0.57
N ASP A 61 14.95 0.18 0.66
CA ASP A 61 13.96 0.46 1.72
C ASP A 61 12.62 -0.22 1.43
N ILE A 62 12.21 -0.24 0.16
CA ILE A 62 11.06 -1.05 -0.27
C ILE A 62 11.28 -2.53 0.05
N SER A 63 12.44 -3.09 -0.30
CA SER A 63 12.79 -4.50 -0.04
C SER A 63 12.72 -4.82 1.46
N LYS A 64 13.18 -3.91 2.32
CA LYS A 64 13.08 -4.07 3.78
C LYS A 64 11.63 -4.02 4.25
N ALA A 65 10.84 -3.07 3.74
CA ALA A 65 9.42 -2.90 4.10
C ALA A 65 8.62 -4.17 3.78
N ILE A 66 8.82 -4.77 2.61
CA ILE A 66 8.14 -6.02 2.20
C ILE A 66 8.82 -7.30 2.74
N CYS A 67 9.82 -7.15 3.61
CA CYS A 67 10.58 -8.25 4.23
C CYS A 67 11.22 -9.22 3.21
N VAL A 68 11.76 -8.69 2.11
CA VAL A 68 12.53 -9.46 1.12
C VAL A 68 14.02 -9.25 1.36
N SER A 69 14.75 -10.34 1.63
CA SER A 69 16.20 -10.30 1.80
C SER A 69 16.92 -10.09 0.46
N PRO A 70 18.15 -9.54 0.45
CA PRO A 70 18.93 -9.36 -0.78
C PRO A 70 19.09 -10.64 -1.61
N THR A 71 19.33 -11.77 -0.94
CA THR A 71 19.44 -13.10 -1.59
C THR A 71 18.13 -13.50 -2.26
N THR A 72 17.00 -13.30 -1.58
CA THR A 72 15.67 -13.57 -2.16
C THR A 72 15.41 -12.62 -3.32
N MET A 73 15.79 -11.35 -3.19
CA MET A 73 15.69 -10.34 -4.23
C MET A 73 16.41 -10.78 -5.51
N ALA A 74 17.66 -11.21 -5.39
CA ALA A 74 18.45 -11.73 -6.51
C ALA A 74 17.80 -12.98 -7.14
N ARG A 75 17.22 -13.86 -6.33
CA ARG A 75 16.46 -15.02 -6.83
C ARG A 75 15.20 -14.59 -7.59
N ARG A 76 14.45 -13.60 -7.12
CA ARG A 76 13.26 -13.06 -7.80
C ARG A 76 13.63 -12.33 -9.09
N ALA A 77 14.78 -11.66 -9.13
CA ALA A 77 15.29 -11.04 -10.36
C ALA A 77 15.50 -12.09 -11.46
N LYS A 78 16.09 -13.24 -11.10
CA LYS A 78 16.28 -14.37 -12.02
C LYS A 78 14.96 -15.05 -12.42
N ALA A 79 14.05 -15.21 -11.47
CA ALA A 79 12.74 -15.83 -11.71
C ALA A 79 11.76 -14.92 -12.47
N GLY A 80 12.02 -13.61 -12.51
CA GLY A 80 11.21 -12.61 -13.21
C GLY A 80 9.91 -12.21 -12.50
N ARG A 81 9.57 -12.81 -11.35
CA ARG A 81 8.36 -12.50 -10.57
C ARG A 81 8.57 -12.64 -9.08
N PHE A 82 7.78 -11.91 -8.31
CA PHE A 82 7.55 -12.08 -6.88
C PHE A 82 6.57 -13.22 -6.61
N ASN A 83 6.60 -13.81 -5.40
CA ASN A 83 5.54 -14.74 -5.00
C ASN A 83 4.29 -13.99 -4.49
N THR A 84 3.24 -14.74 -4.18
CA THR A 84 1.97 -14.20 -3.67
C THR A 84 2.13 -13.35 -2.41
N ILE A 85 2.92 -13.81 -1.43
CA ILE A 85 3.11 -13.09 -0.15
C ILE A 85 3.89 -11.78 -0.35
N GLU A 86 4.95 -11.81 -1.15
CA GLU A 86 5.75 -10.63 -1.48
C GLU A 86 4.90 -9.61 -2.27
N SER A 87 4.04 -10.10 -3.15
CA SER A 87 3.12 -9.29 -3.97
C SER A 87 2.02 -8.64 -3.13
N ASP A 88 1.46 -9.39 -2.18
CA ASP A 88 0.49 -8.88 -1.21
C ASP A 88 1.10 -7.74 -0.37
N ARG A 89 2.35 -7.87 0.06
CA ARG A 89 3.06 -6.81 0.79
C ARG A 89 3.33 -5.56 -0.06
N PHE A 90 3.58 -5.71 -1.35
CA PHE A 90 3.64 -4.55 -2.25
C PHE A 90 2.30 -3.84 -2.33
N VAL A 91 1.20 -4.59 -2.45
CA VAL A 91 -0.16 -4.02 -2.47
C VAL A 91 -0.45 -3.28 -1.16
N ALA A 92 -0.09 -3.86 -0.01
CA ALA A 92 -0.22 -3.19 1.29
C ALA A 92 0.59 -1.88 1.36
N LEU A 93 1.84 -1.89 0.88
CA LEU A 93 2.68 -0.68 0.81
C LEU A 93 2.05 0.41 -0.07
N ILE A 94 1.55 0.04 -1.26
CA ILE A 94 0.91 0.99 -2.18
C ILE A 94 -0.36 1.56 -1.54
N ALA A 95 -1.17 0.72 -0.89
CA ALA A 95 -2.39 1.17 -0.21
C ALA A 95 -2.07 2.16 0.92
N VAL A 96 -1.08 1.88 1.77
CA VAL A 96 -0.66 2.82 2.83
C VAL A 96 -0.14 4.12 2.22
N PHE A 97 0.64 4.04 1.14
CA PHE A 97 1.16 5.22 0.47
C PHE A 97 0.05 6.07 -0.17
N GLU A 98 -1.00 5.45 -0.74
CA GLU A 98 -2.17 6.19 -1.25
C GLU A 98 -2.90 6.96 -0.13
N ASN A 99 -3.02 6.36 1.06
CA ASN A 99 -3.57 7.06 2.22
C ASN A 99 -2.65 8.21 2.69
N ALA A 100 -1.32 8.01 2.64
CA ALA A 100 -0.37 9.06 2.95
C ALA A 100 -0.45 10.21 1.91
N LEU A 101 -0.59 9.91 0.62
CA LEU A 101 -0.82 10.93 -0.41
C LEU A 101 -2.07 11.75 -0.10
N THR A 102 -3.17 11.11 0.30
CA THR A 102 -4.38 11.83 0.71
C THR A 102 -4.12 12.77 1.90
N LEU A 103 -3.38 12.30 2.92
CA LEU A 103 -3.01 13.10 4.09
C LEU A 103 -2.16 14.33 3.75
N PHE A 104 -1.37 14.26 2.67
CA PHE A 104 -0.46 15.31 2.22
C PHE A 104 -0.91 15.96 0.91
N GLU A 105 -2.21 15.96 0.61
CA GLU A 105 -2.79 16.66 -0.56
C GLU A 105 -2.12 16.28 -1.90
N ASP A 106 -1.88 14.98 -2.09
CA ASP A 106 -1.21 14.37 -3.24
C ASP A 106 0.27 14.78 -3.45
N ASP A 107 0.91 15.41 -2.44
CA ASP A 107 2.35 15.68 -2.46
C ASP A 107 3.16 14.39 -2.22
N VAL A 108 3.72 13.86 -3.31
CA VAL A 108 4.54 12.64 -3.30
C VAL A 108 5.80 12.81 -2.43
N ALA A 109 6.44 13.97 -2.45
CA ALA A 109 7.66 14.19 -1.69
C ALA A 109 7.35 14.23 -0.19
N ALA A 110 6.30 14.95 0.22
CA ALA A 110 5.85 15.01 1.61
C ALA A 110 5.40 13.63 2.13
N ALA A 111 4.63 12.88 1.33
CA ALA A 111 4.21 11.52 1.69
C ALA A 111 5.42 10.57 1.85
N THR A 112 6.41 10.68 0.96
CA THR A 112 7.65 9.90 1.02
C THR A 112 8.47 10.24 2.26
N GLU A 113 8.63 11.54 2.56
CA GLU A 113 9.33 12.01 3.75
C GLU A 113 8.65 11.52 5.03
N TRP A 114 7.32 11.62 5.10
CA TRP A 114 6.56 11.14 6.25
C TRP A 114 6.72 9.63 6.46
N MET A 115 6.64 8.84 5.39
CA MET A 115 6.87 7.39 5.45
C MET A 115 8.27 7.03 5.97
N ALA A 116 9.26 7.89 5.70
CA ALA A 116 10.66 7.72 6.10
C ALA A 116 11.02 8.39 7.44
N THR A 117 10.09 9.06 8.11
CA THR A 117 10.36 9.85 9.34
C THR A 117 9.74 9.20 10.57
N PRO A 118 10.43 9.15 11.73
CA PRO A 118 9.84 8.68 12.98
C PRO A 118 8.59 9.47 13.39
N VAL A 119 7.48 8.77 13.62
CA VAL A 119 6.21 9.42 14.03
C VAL A 119 5.88 9.07 15.47
N ARG A 120 5.61 10.08 16.31
CA ARG A 120 5.32 9.89 17.75
C ARG A 120 4.12 8.96 17.98
N GLY A 121 3.07 9.09 17.15
CA GLY A 121 1.89 8.24 17.20
C GLY A 121 2.14 6.75 16.92
N LEU A 122 3.33 6.40 16.43
CA LEU A 122 3.81 5.04 16.16
C LEU A 122 4.93 4.60 17.11
N GLY A 123 5.05 5.25 18.28
CA GLY A 123 6.13 4.97 19.23
C GLY A 123 7.52 5.36 18.68
N SER A 124 7.57 6.45 17.91
CA SER A 124 8.79 6.95 17.26
C SER A 124 9.43 5.96 16.27
N LYS A 125 8.61 5.10 15.65
CA LYS A 125 8.98 4.29 14.50
C LYS A 125 8.61 5.01 13.21
N ARG A 126 9.33 4.71 12.13
CA ARG A 126 8.98 5.16 10.78
C ARG A 126 7.79 4.34 10.27
N PRO A 127 6.79 4.95 9.60
CA PRO A 127 5.70 4.19 8.97
C PRO A 127 6.20 3.07 8.06
N LEU A 128 7.27 3.32 7.29
CA LEU A 128 7.85 2.32 6.39
C LEU A 128 8.42 1.09 7.12
N ASP A 129 8.94 1.27 8.35
CA ASP A 129 9.44 0.15 9.16
C ASP A 129 8.29 -0.68 9.78
N MET A 130 7.07 -0.16 9.77
CA MET A 130 5.85 -0.79 10.29
C MET A 130 5.04 -1.53 9.20
N MET A 131 5.64 -1.80 8.04
CA MET A 131 5.00 -2.56 6.96
C MET A 131 5.24 -4.08 7.04
N ARG A 132 5.93 -4.56 8.09
CA ARG A 132 6.43 -5.95 8.15
C ARG A 132 5.34 -6.96 8.47
N THR A 133 4.36 -6.54 9.27
CA THR A 133 3.23 -7.37 9.68
C THR A 133 1.93 -6.62 9.45
N ARG A 134 0.84 -7.37 9.27
CA ARG A 134 -0.49 -6.77 9.15
C ARG A 134 -0.83 -5.88 10.35
N VAL A 135 -0.54 -6.34 11.57
CA VAL A 135 -0.84 -5.57 12.80
C VAL A 135 -0.11 -4.23 12.82
N GLU A 136 1.16 -4.19 12.43
CA GLU A 136 1.91 -2.93 12.35
C GLU A 136 1.39 -2.03 11.23
N THR A 137 1.00 -2.60 10.08
CA THR A 137 0.45 -1.86 8.94
C THR A 137 -0.89 -1.21 9.30
N GLU A 138 -1.78 -1.94 9.98
CA GLU A 138 -3.06 -1.40 10.46
C GLU A 138 -2.84 -0.23 11.44
N ALA A 139 -1.82 -0.29 12.30
CA ALA A 139 -1.49 0.83 13.20
C ALA A 139 -1.07 2.11 12.44
N VAL A 140 -0.43 1.97 11.28
CA VAL A 140 -0.10 3.10 10.39
C VAL A 140 -1.38 3.67 9.78
N ILE A 141 -2.26 2.81 9.24
CA ILE A 141 -3.54 3.22 8.64
C ILE A 141 -4.42 3.93 9.68
N ASP A 142 -4.53 3.38 10.89
CA ASP A 142 -5.27 3.96 12.01
C ASP A 142 -4.71 5.32 12.44
N LEU A 143 -3.39 5.52 12.34
CA LEU A 143 -2.79 6.82 12.59
C LEU A 143 -3.14 7.81 11.49
N ILE A 144 -3.01 7.44 10.21
CA ILE A 144 -3.37 8.31 9.09
C ILE A 144 -4.82 8.75 9.21
N GLY A 145 -5.75 7.82 9.47
CA GLY A 145 -7.16 8.12 9.63
C GLY A 145 -7.48 9.04 10.82
N ARG A 146 -6.63 9.08 11.85
CA ARG A 146 -6.74 10.06 12.94
C ARG A 146 -6.21 11.43 12.54
N LEU A 147 -5.08 11.48 11.84
CA LEU A 147 -4.45 12.74 11.41
C LEU A 147 -5.33 13.49 10.40
N ASP A 148 -5.92 12.76 9.45
CA ASP A 148 -6.83 13.30 8.44
C ASP A 148 -8.06 13.99 9.07
N ARG A 149 -8.64 13.37 10.11
CA ARG A 149 -9.82 13.90 10.80
C ARG A 149 -9.53 15.10 11.71
N THR A 150 -8.29 15.27 12.17
CA THR A 150 -7.93 16.34 13.10
C THR A 150 -7.78 17.73 12.47
N VAL A 151 -7.85 17.84 11.13
CA VAL A 151 -7.78 19.13 10.40
C VAL A 151 -9.14 19.84 10.29
N LEU A 152 -10.20 19.31 10.92
CA LEU A 152 -11.52 19.95 11.03
C LEU A 152 -11.80 20.42 12.47
N VAL A 153 -11.19 21.54 12.90
CA VAL A 153 -11.64 22.34 14.05
C VAL A 153 -11.55 23.81 13.72
#